data_AF-A0AAW0ZV15-F1
#
_entry.id   AF-A0AAW0ZV15-F1
#
_cell.length_a   1.000
_cell.length_b   1.000
_cell.length_c   1.000
_cell.angle_alpha   90.00
_cell.angle_beta   90.00
_cell.angle_gamma   90.00
#
_symmetry.space_group_name_H-M   'P 1'
#
loop_
_entity.id
_entity.type
_entity.pdbx_description
1 polymer ?
#
loop_
_entity_poly.entity_id
_entity_poly.type
_entity_poly.pdbx_seq_one_letter_code
_entity_poly.pdbx_strand_id
1 'polypeptide(L)'
;MAMSNLYSKISTKPMKRFQDNVTVKQTNPWLNESPIPVSDSPPTVSPLSSFIVLQREGTINQPISAPASPLSSLSSPLTQLNLSSPEDCTQDPNWQATKPTVRERNAAMFNNHLMADIIFIVGSPGHIQTIPAHKYVLATGSSVFYAMFYGGLAENKRDIEVPDVEPAAFLALLRYMYCDEVQLEADTVLATLYVAKKYIVPHLARACVNYLETSLTAKNACLLLSQSRLFEEPDLMQRCWEVIDAQAEMALRSDGFVDIDIHTLESVLSRETLNCKEIHIWDAALRWATAECIRQELEPSSANQRRSLGSALYLIRLPAMNLEEFANSAAQTGILTQQETIDVFLHFTASNKPQLCFPIKPRQGLKTQVCHRFQSCAYRSNQWRYRGRCDSIQFSVDKRIFVVGFGLYGSSSGAADYNVRIELKRLGCVLSENSTKFFSDGSSSTFHVYFENPIQIEPECFYTASVILDGGELSYFGQEGMSEITVGNVNFQFQCSSESTNGTGVQGGQIPELIFYGPPVDD
;
A
#
# COMPACT_ATOMS: atom_id res chain seq x y z
N MET A 1 -8.84 -21.75 14.81
CA MET A 1 -8.52 -23.16 14.48
C MET A 1 -9.71 -23.92 13.85
N ALA A 2 -10.59 -23.25 13.08
CA ALA A 2 -11.82 -23.85 12.52
C ALA A 2 -11.98 -23.70 10.99
N MET A 3 -10.94 -23.31 10.26
CA MET A 3 -11.03 -23.03 8.82
C MET A 3 -10.42 -24.12 7.91
N SER A 4 -9.77 -25.16 8.45
CA SER A 4 -9.15 -26.22 7.64
C SER A 4 -10.12 -27.29 7.10
N ASN A 5 -11.38 -27.31 7.55
CA ASN A 5 -12.29 -28.44 7.29
C ASN A 5 -13.41 -28.21 6.26
N LEU A 6 -13.51 -27.03 5.62
CA LEU A 6 -14.51 -26.82 4.57
C LEU A 6 -14.02 -27.10 3.14
N TYR A 7 -12.71 -27.17 2.90
CA TYR A 7 -12.16 -27.31 1.53
C TYR A 7 -11.89 -28.75 1.07
N SER A 8 -12.12 -29.78 1.89
CA SER A 8 -11.76 -31.18 1.56
C SER A 8 -12.86 -32.01 0.89
N LYS A 9 -14.03 -31.44 0.55
CA LYS A 9 -15.18 -32.19 0.01
C LYS A 9 -15.69 -31.74 -1.37
N ILE A 10 -14.81 -31.33 -2.27
CA ILE A 10 -15.14 -31.25 -3.71
C ILE A 10 -14.06 -32.01 -4.49
N SER A 11 -14.22 -33.33 -4.55
CA SER A 11 -13.39 -34.22 -5.37
C SER A 11 -13.82 -34.10 -6.84
N THR A 12 -12.85 -33.79 -7.68
CA THR A 12 -12.91 -33.72 -9.14
C THR A 12 -13.10 -35.11 -9.75
N LYS A 13 -14.15 -35.30 -10.55
CA LYS A 13 -14.26 -36.40 -11.53
C LYS A 13 -13.91 -35.87 -12.93
N PRO A 14 -13.22 -36.66 -13.78
CA PRO A 14 -12.73 -36.18 -15.06
C PRO A 14 -13.82 -36.16 -16.14
N MET A 15 -13.90 -35.07 -16.92
CA MET A 15 -14.74 -34.98 -18.11
C MET A 15 -14.18 -35.84 -19.25
N LYS A 16 -14.99 -36.78 -19.74
CA LYS A 16 -14.78 -37.46 -21.02
C LYS A 16 -15.23 -36.53 -22.16
N ARG A 17 -14.33 -36.30 -23.12
CA ARG A 17 -14.64 -35.71 -24.43
C ARG A 17 -15.61 -36.61 -25.20
N PHE A 18 -16.74 -36.07 -25.63
CA PHE A 18 -17.53 -36.60 -26.73
C PHE A 18 -17.57 -35.54 -27.84
N GLN A 19 -17.00 -35.89 -28.99
CA GLN A 19 -17.32 -35.28 -30.28
C GLN A 19 -18.61 -35.94 -30.76
N ASP A 20 -19.59 -35.14 -31.19
CA ASP A 20 -20.55 -35.59 -32.20
C ASP A 20 -21.07 -34.39 -33.01
N ASN A 21 -20.91 -34.53 -34.33
CA ASN A 21 -21.53 -33.73 -35.37
C ASN A 21 -23.00 -34.14 -35.51
N VAL A 22 -23.96 -33.23 -35.33
CA VAL A 22 -25.27 -33.36 -35.98
C VAL A 22 -25.81 -31.98 -36.36
N THR A 23 -25.87 -31.75 -37.67
CA THR A 23 -26.70 -30.72 -38.33
C THR A 23 -28.13 -31.24 -38.43
N VAL A 24 -29.16 -30.36 -38.33
CA VAL A 24 -30.32 -30.24 -39.26
C VAL A 24 -31.63 -29.76 -38.59
N LYS A 25 -32.10 -28.61 -39.12
CA LYS A 25 -33.45 -28.09 -39.41
C LYS A 25 -34.45 -27.76 -38.29
N GLN A 26 -34.71 -26.45 -38.22
CA GLN A 26 -35.96 -25.84 -37.79
C GLN A 26 -37.10 -26.16 -38.77
N THR A 27 -38.27 -26.47 -38.24
CA THR A 27 -39.56 -26.36 -38.94
C THR A 27 -40.59 -25.77 -37.96
N ASN A 28 -41.03 -24.54 -38.23
CA ASN A 28 -42.26 -23.96 -37.70
C ASN A 28 -43.27 -23.85 -38.86
N PRO A 29 -44.58 -24.09 -38.62
CA PRO A 29 -45.56 -23.80 -39.66
C PRO A 29 -46.77 -22.94 -39.16
N TRP A 30 -47.20 -22.00 -40.03
CA TRP A 30 -48.48 -21.23 -40.12
C TRP A 30 -48.67 -20.01 -39.18
N LEU A 31 -49.12 -18.81 -39.59
CA LEU A 31 -50.04 -18.31 -40.66
C LEU A 31 -49.51 -17.01 -41.34
N ASN A 32 -49.55 -16.84 -42.68
CA ASN A 32 -50.57 -16.17 -43.56
C ASN A 32 -50.79 -14.65 -43.28
N GLU A 33 -50.80 -13.65 -44.20
CA GLU A 33 -51.08 -13.45 -45.66
C GLU A 33 -50.42 -12.11 -46.14
N SER A 34 -49.69 -12.02 -47.27
CA SER A 34 -50.04 -11.48 -48.63
C SER A 34 -49.93 -9.92 -48.81
N PRO A 35 -49.80 -9.33 -50.04
CA PRO A 35 -48.50 -9.07 -50.71
C PRO A 35 -48.26 -7.68 -51.43
N ILE A 36 -46.96 -7.29 -51.59
CA ILE A 36 -46.28 -6.63 -52.77
C ILE A 36 -46.60 -5.11 -53.10
N PRO A 37 -45.80 -4.27 -53.84
CA PRO A 37 -44.36 -4.29 -54.30
C PRO A 37 -43.49 -2.99 -54.10
N VAL A 38 -42.14 -3.16 -54.17
CA VAL A 38 -41.08 -2.39 -54.95
C VAL A 38 -40.88 -0.89 -54.62
N SER A 39 -39.68 -0.26 -54.50
CA SER A 39 -38.27 -0.50 -54.87
C SER A 39 -37.38 0.37 -53.97
N ASP A 40 -36.18 -0.10 -53.62
CA ASP A 40 -35.11 0.72 -53.03
C ASP A 40 -33.89 0.79 -53.96
N SER A 41 -33.25 1.96 -54.00
CA SER A 41 -31.86 2.15 -54.44
C SER A 41 -31.22 3.22 -53.57
N PRO A 42 -29.94 3.08 -53.17
CA PRO A 42 -29.36 3.80 -52.03
C PRO A 42 -28.58 5.05 -52.46
N PRO A 43 -28.12 5.87 -51.49
CA PRO A 43 -26.95 6.70 -51.74
C PRO A 43 -25.82 6.53 -50.72
N THR A 44 -24.64 6.81 -51.26
CA THR A 44 -23.28 6.81 -50.72
C THR A 44 -22.88 8.18 -50.16
N VAL A 45 -22.31 8.16 -48.96
CA VAL A 45 -21.18 8.92 -48.35
C VAL A 45 -20.63 10.19 -49.05
N SER A 46 -20.82 11.35 -48.37
CA SER A 46 -19.91 12.50 -48.02
C SER A 46 -19.07 13.25 -49.11
N PRO A 47 -18.31 14.35 -48.83
CA PRO A 47 -18.17 15.24 -47.65
C PRO A 47 -18.09 16.80 -47.93
N LEU A 48 -18.10 17.58 -46.82
CA LEU A 48 -17.37 18.84 -46.49
C LEU A 48 -17.33 20.06 -47.46
N SER A 49 -17.69 21.26 -46.95
CA SER A 49 -16.75 22.37 -46.59
C SER A 49 -17.35 23.81 -46.64
N SER A 50 -17.23 24.52 -45.51
CA SER A 50 -16.69 25.88 -45.29
C SER A 50 -17.32 27.22 -45.79
N PHE A 51 -17.37 28.18 -44.83
CA PHE A 51 -17.03 29.62 -44.86
C PHE A 51 -18.09 30.78 -45.00
N ILE A 52 -18.03 31.67 -43.99
CA ILE A 52 -18.06 33.17 -43.98
C ILE A 52 -19.39 33.97 -43.83
N VAL A 53 -19.49 34.58 -42.62
CA VAL A 53 -19.94 35.92 -42.15
C VAL A 53 -20.50 36.97 -43.14
N LEU A 54 -21.59 37.66 -42.73
CA LEU A 54 -21.79 39.12 -42.93
C LEU A 54 -22.80 39.76 -41.94
N GLN A 55 -22.51 41.03 -41.62
CA GLN A 55 -22.98 41.99 -40.60
C GLN A 55 -24.29 42.74 -40.93
N ARG A 56 -25.02 43.25 -39.90
CA ARG A 56 -25.26 44.70 -39.56
C ARG A 56 -26.43 44.90 -38.56
N GLU A 57 -26.16 45.51 -37.40
CA GLU A 57 -26.51 46.91 -36.94
C GLU A 57 -28.00 47.12 -36.58
N GLY A 58 -28.45 47.77 -35.50
CA GLY A 58 -27.93 48.56 -34.38
C GLY A 58 -29.15 48.93 -33.49
N THR A 59 -29.05 49.24 -32.19
CA THR A 59 -28.89 50.61 -31.64
C THR A 59 -28.64 50.56 -30.12
N ILE A 60 -27.97 51.58 -29.61
CA ILE A 60 -27.22 51.75 -28.36
C ILE A 60 -28.04 52.56 -27.32
N ASN A 61 -27.79 52.38 -26.02
CA ASN A 61 -27.48 53.48 -25.06
C ASN A 61 -27.02 52.96 -23.67
N GLN A 62 -25.77 53.27 -23.31
CA GLN A 62 -25.22 53.32 -21.94
C GLN A 62 -25.38 54.76 -21.37
N PRO A 63 -25.06 55.04 -20.09
CA PRO A 63 -23.67 55.40 -19.70
C PRO A 63 -23.20 54.77 -18.36
N ILE A 64 -21.97 54.23 -18.27
CA ILE A 64 -20.69 54.79 -17.74
C ILE A 64 -20.68 55.12 -16.24
N SER A 65 -19.85 54.40 -15.45
CA SER A 65 -18.74 54.92 -14.60
C SER A 65 -18.03 53.79 -13.82
N ALA A 66 -16.69 53.79 -13.83
CA ALA A 66 -15.77 52.85 -13.13
C ALA A 66 -15.20 53.49 -11.83
N PRO A 67 -14.16 52.95 -11.16
CA PRO A 67 -13.99 51.64 -10.48
C PRO A 67 -13.55 51.79 -8.99
N ALA A 68 -13.59 50.72 -8.19
CA ALA A 68 -12.69 50.49 -7.02
C ALA A 68 -12.79 49.04 -6.51
N SER A 69 -11.64 48.37 -6.32
CA SER A 69 -11.44 47.20 -5.44
C SER A 69 -10.89 47.71 -4.07
N PRO A 70 -10.72 46.92 -2.97
CA PRO A 70 -10.72 45.45 -2.86
C PRO A 70 -11.32 44.84 -1.57
N LEU A 71 -11.26 43.49 -1.50
CA LEU A 71 -11.23 42.62 -0.30
C LEU A 71 -12.46 42.61 0.64
N SER A 72 -13.24 41.52 0.57
CA SER A 72 -13.69 40.81 1.77
C SER A 72 -14.03 39.35 1.47
N SER A 73 -13.53 38.50 2.36
CA SER A 73 -13.77 37.07 2.49
C SER A 73 -15.26 36.72 2.56
N LEU A 74 -15.70 35.79 1.71
CA LEU A 74 -16.94 35.03 1.92
C LEU A 74 -16.65 33.55 1.74
N SER A 75 -16.48 32.90 2.89
CA SER A 75 -16.66 31.48 3.13
C SER A 75 -17.96 30.98 2.48
N SER A 76 -17.84 30.04 1.55
CA SER A 76 -18.98 29.22 1.11
C SER A 76 -19.28 28.20 2.23
N PRO A 77 -20.52 28.07 2.71
CA PRO A 77 -20.85 27.00 3.63
C PRO A 77 -20.84 25.68 2.85
N LEU A 78 -19.97 24.77 3.26
CA LEU A 78 -20.11 23.34 2.99
C LEU A 78 -21.54 22.94 3.39
N THR A 79 -22.38 22.67 2.39
CA THR A 79 -23.68 22.05 2.64
C THR A 79 -23.38 20.62 3.08
N GLN A 80 -23.38 20.39 4.39
CA GLN A 80 -23.47 19.05 4.95
C GLN A 80 -24.75 18.43 4.37
N LEU A 81 -24.60 17.45 3.48
CA LEU A 81 -25.68 16.57 3.07
C LEU A 81 -26.15 15.83 4.32
N ASN A 82 -27.25 16.29 4.90
CA ASN A 82 -27.92 15.63 5.99
C ASN A 82 -28.50 14.33 5.43
N LEU A 83 -27.82 13.18 5.62
CA LEU A 83 -28.36 11.88 5.21
C LEU A 83 -29.61 11.61 6.04
N SER A 84 -30.77 11.63 5.38
CA SER A 84 -32.03 11.11 5.93
C SER A 84 -31.85 9.62 6.25
N SER A 85 -32.54 9.11 7.27
CA SER A 85 -32.53 7.67 7.50
C SER A 85 -33.10 6.94 6.26
N PRO A 86 -32.66 5.71 5.94
CA PRO A 86 -33.18 4.97 4.78
C PRO A 86 -34.70 4.84 4.77
N GLU A 87 -35.31 4.77 5.96
CA GLU A 87 -36.76 4.68 6.14
C GLU A 87 -37.49 5.96 5.73
N ASP A 88 -36.93 7.13 6.06
CA ASP A 88 -37.48 8.44 5.68
C ASP A 88 -37.58 8.59 4.15
N CYS A 89 -36.64 8.00 3.41
CA CYS A 89 -36.62 8.03 1.95
C CYS A 89 -37.75 7.21 1.29
N THR A 90 -38.46 6.39 2.06
CA THR A 90 -39.50 5.47 1.55
C THR A 90 -40.88 5.69 2.17
N GLN A 91 -41.06 6.78 2.94
CA GLN A 91 -42.36 7.12 3.53
C GLN A 91 -43.40 7.54 2.48
N ASP A 92 -42.97 8.16 1.37
CA ASP A 92 -43.85 8.44 0.24
C ASP A 92 -44.21 7.13 -0.49
N PRO A 93 -45.49 6.76 -0.62
CA PRO A 93 -45.91 5.58 -1.39
C PRO A 93 -45.41 5.54 -2.84
N ASN A 94 -45.06 6.70 -3.41
CA ASN A 94 -44.51 6.85 -4.76
C ASN A 94 -43.02 7.22 -4.78
N TRP A 95 -42.27 6.90 -3.71
CA TRP A 95 -40.85 7.23 -3.57
C TRP A 95 -40.00 6.76 -4.76
N GLN A 96 -40.39 5.67 -5.42
CA GLN A 96 -39.67 5.11 -6.58
C GLN A 96 -39.62 6.10 -7.75
N ALA A 97 -40.62 6.97 -7.90
CA ALA A 97 -40.66 7.99 -8.94
C ALA A 97 -39.58 9.06 -8.76
N THR A 98 -39.05 9.23 -7.54
CA THR A 98 -38.00 10.21 -7.22
C THR A 98 -36.58 9.66 -7.43
N LYS A 99 -36.42 8.36 -7.69
CA LYS A 99 -35.14 7.66 -7.83
C LYS A 99 -34.96 7.13 -9.27
N PRO A 100 -34.28 7.87 -10.17
CA PRO A 100 -34.18 7.55 -11.60
C PRO A 100 -33.53 6.20 -11.93
N THR A 101 -32.60 5.71 -11.10
CA THR A 101 -31.83 4.49 -11.42
C THR A 101 -32.24 3.30 -10.54
N VAL A 102 -32.04 2.07 -11.05
CA VAL A 102 -32.19 0.85 -10.23
C VAL A 102 -31.27 0.90 -9.02
N ARG A 103 -30.04 1.39 -9.21
CA ARG A 103 -29.05 1.59 -8.14
C ARG A 103 -29.59 2.46 -7.01
N GLU A 104 -30.17 3.62 -7.32
CA GLU A 104 -30.74 4.53 -6.31
C GLU A 104 -31.99 3.96 -5.64
N ARG A 105 -32.80 3.20 -6.37
CA ARG A 105 -33.96 2.52 -5.79
C ARG A 105 -33.53 1.43 -4.81
N ASN A 106 -32.55 0.62 -5.17
CA ASN A 106 -32.00 -0.38 -4.26
C ASN A 106 -31.26 0.27 -3.08
N ALA A 107 -30.54 1.38 -3.29
CA ALA A 107 -29.90 2.12 -2.20
C ALA A 107 -30.92 2.62 -1.16
N ALA A 108 -32.15 2.97 -1.56
CA ALA A 108 -33.21 3.34 -0.61
C ALA A 108 -33.76 2.15 0.19
N MET A 109 -33.60 0.92 -0.32
CA MET A 109 -34.01 -0.32 0.35
C MET A 109 -32.94 -0.90 1.28
N PHE A 110 -31.74 -0.34 1.27
CA PHE A 110 -30.66 -0.74 2.18
C PHE A 110 -31.07 -0.47 3.62
N ASN A 111 -30.95 -1.50 4.48
CA ASN A 111 -31.26 -1.43 5.91
C ASN A 111 -32.66 -0.82 6.20
N ASN A 112 -33.65 -1.23 5.41
CA ASN A 112 -35.02 -0.73 5.46
C ASN A 112 -36.00 -1.89 5.74
N HIS A 113 -36.98 -1.66 6.62
CA HIS A 113 -38.00 -2.66 6.95
C HIS A 113 -39.06 -2.87 5.86
N LEU A 114 -39.26 -1.89 4.97
CA LEU A 114 -40.20 -2.00 3.87
C LEU A 114 -39.82 -3.21 3.00
N MET A 115 -40.76 -4.15 2.77
CA MET A 115 -40.57 -5.37 1.98
C MET A 115 -39.50 -6.36 2.48
N ALA A 116 -38.92 -6.14 3.66
CA ALA A 116 -37.92 -7.05 4.21
C ALA A 116 -38.52 -8.43 4.54
N ASP A 117 -37.91 -9.48 4.01
CA ASP A 117 -38.33 -10.88 4.15
C ASP A 117 -37.31 -11.74 4.93
N ILE A 118 -36.26 -11.10 5.46
CA ILE A 118 -35.28 -11.68 6.37
C ILE A 118 -34.75 -10.61 7.34
N ILE A 119 -34.38 -11.03 8.55
CA ILE A 119 -33.77 -10.19 9.58
C ILE A 119 -32.47 -10.86 10.05
N PHE A 120 -31.39 -10.09 10.13
CA PHE A 120 -30.12 -10.54 10.69
C PHE A 120 -29.92 -9.99 12.10
N ILE A 121 -29.46 -10.84 13.01
CA ILE A 121 -29.06 -10.49 14.37
C ILE A 121 -27.54 -10.55 14.40
N VAL A 122 -26.88 -9.41 14.22
CA VAL A 122 -25.44 -9.31 13.96
C VAL A 122 -24.72 -8.75 15.19
N GLY A 123 -23.57 -9.32 15.54
CA GLY A 123 -22.71 -8.82 16.60
C GLY A 123 -22.58 -9.76 17.80
N SER A 124 -21.56 -9.52 18.60
CA SER A 124 -21.28 -10.27 19.83
C SER A 124 -22.19 -9.82 20.98
N PRO A 125 -22.36 -10.65 22.04
CA PRO A 125 -23.17 -10.29 23.20
C PRO A 125 -22.76 -8.92 23.78
N GLY A 126 -23.71 -7.97 23.83
CA GLY A 126 -23.50 -6.59 24.27
C GLY A 126 -23.39 -5.56 23.14
N HIS A 127 -23.12 -5.99 21.90
CA HIS A 127 -23.05 -5.14 20.71
C HIS A 127 -23.86 -5.72 19.54
N ILE A 128 -25.08 -6.18 19.84
CA ILE A 128 -25.98 -6.79 18.85
C ILE A 128 -26.80 -5.72 18.15
N GLN A 129 -26.90 -5.81 16.82
CA GLN A 129 -27.78 -5.01 16.00
C GLN A 129 -28.71 -5.89 15.17
N THR A 130 -29.98 -5.50 15.08
CA THR A 130 -30.97 -6.14 14.21
C THR A 130 -31.01 -5.40 12.88
N ILE A 131 -30.81 -6.12 11.78
CA ILE A 131 -30.63 -5.56 10.43
C ILE A 131 -31.63 -6.22 9.47
N PRO A 132 -32.68 -5.50 9.00
CA PRO A 132 -33.59 -6.01 7.98
C PRO A 132 -32.91 -6.11 6.60
N ALA A 133 -33.28 -7.13 5.82
CA ALA A 133 -32.78 -7.28 4.46
C ALA A 133 -33.76 -8.04 3.54
N HIS A 134 -33.35 -8.22 2.28
CA HIS A 134 -34.16 -8.77 1.20
C HIS A 134 -33.47 -9.98 0.56
N LYS A 135 -34.04 -11.19 0.70
CA LYS A 135 -33.44 -12.47 0.26
C LYS A 135 -33.01 -12.45 -1.20
N TYR A 136 -33.85 -11.90 -2.09
CA TYR A 136 -33.54 -11.82 -3.51
C TYR A 136 -32.26 -11.01 -3.78
N VAL A 137 -32.16 -9.80 -3.21
CA VAL A 137 -30.98 -8.93 -3.39
C VAL A 137 -29.72 -9.64 -2.91
N LEU A 138 -29.74 -10.21 -1.70
CA LEU A 138 -28.59 -10.89 -1.12
C LEU A 138 -28.18 -12.13 -1.92
N ALA A 139 -29.15 -12.93 -2.36
CA ALA A 139 -28.88 -14.14 -3.14
C ALA A 139 -28.32 -13.84 -4.53
N THR A 140 -28.66 -12.70 -5.13
CA THR A 140 -28.03 -12.25 -6.38
C THR A 140 -26.61 -11.76 -6.17
N GLY A 141 -26.30 -11.18 -5.00
CA GLY A 141 -24.97 -10.66 -4.67
C GLY A 141 -24.00 -11.69 -4.09
N SER A 142 -24.48 -12.84 -3.62
CA SER A 142 -23.67 -13.84 -2.92
C SER A 142 -24.20 -15.26 -3.13
N SER A 143 -23.32 -16.17 -3.54
CA SER A 143 -23.63 -17.60 -3.62
C SER A 143 -23.92 -18.22 -2.25
N VAL A 144 -23.36 -17.66 -1.18
CA VAL A 144 -23.61 -18.13 0.20
C VAL A 144 -25.04 -17.79 0.61
N PHE A 145 -25.49 -16.56 0.37
CA PHE A 145 -26.89 -16.19 0.64
C PHE A 145 -27.86 -16.94 -0.28
N TYR A 146 -27.50 -17.18 -1.55
CA TYR A 146 -28.30 -18.02 -2.44
C TYR A 146 -28.50 -19.43 -1.85
N ALA A 147 -27.42 -20.08 -1.42
CA ALA A 147 -27.50 -21.40 -0.80
C ALA A 147 -28.28 -21.39 0.52
N MET A 148 -28.12 -20.34 1.31
CA MET A 148 -28.83 -20.16 2.59
C MET A 148 -30.35 -20.04 2.41
N PHE A 149 -30.81 -19.34 1.37
CA PHE A 149 -32.23 -19.03 1.19
C PHE A 149 -32.96 -19.91 0.17
N TYR A 150 -32.25 -20.39 -0.86
CA TYR A 150 -32.81 -21.11 -2.01
C TYR A 150 -32.12 -22.46 -2.25
N GLY A 151 -31.10 -22.82 -1.45
CA GLY A 151 -30.42 -24.11 -1.56
C GLY A 151 -31.26 -25.28 -1.06
N GLY A 152 -30.82 -26.51 -1.36
CA GLY A 152 -31.54 -27.74 -0.99
C GLY A 152 -31.66 -28.00 0.52
N LEU A 153 -30.93 -27.24 1.35
CA LEU A 153 -30.97 -27.28 2.82
C LEU A 153 -31.44 -25.95 3.42
N ALA A 154 -32.05 -25.07 2.62
CA ALA A 154 -32.53 -23.78 3.10
C ALA A 154 -33.63 -23.96 4.16
N GLU A 155 -33.45 -23.30 5.30
CA GLU A 155 -34.46 -23.26 6.36
C GLU A 155 -35.31 -21.99 6.19
N ASN A 156 -36.63 -22.11 6.35
CA ASN A 156 -37.56 -20.96 6.31
C ASN A 156 -37.55 -20.15 7.62
N LYS A 157 -36.36 -19.84 8.13
CA LYS A 157 -36.19 -18.93 9.27
C LYS A 157 -36.29 -17.49 8.81
N ARG A 158 -36.96 -16.67 9.61
CA ARG A 158 -37.02 -15.22 9.41
C ARG A 158 -35.80 -14.51 9.99
N ASP A 159 -35.26 -15.06 11.08
CA ASP A 159 -34.18 -14.44 11.85
C ASP A 159 -32.91 -15.30 11.71
N ILE A 160 -31.79 -14.68 11.37
CA ILE A 160 -30.49 -15.32 11.18
C ILE A 160 -29.46 -14.67 12.10
N GLU A 161 -28.88 -15.45 12.99
CA GLU A 161 -27.83 -14.97 13.90
C GLU A 161 -26.45 -14.99 13.22
N VAL A 162 -25.71 -13.89 13.36
CA VAL A 162 -24.34 -13.71 12.86
C VAL A 162 -23.46 -13.12 13.98
N PRO A 163 -23.12 -13.93 15.00
CA PRO A 163 -22.50 -13.42 16.23
C PRO A 163 -21.01 -13.07 16.08
N ASP A 164 -20.38 -13.56 15.02
CA ASP A 164 -18.94 -13.44 14.73
C ASP A 164 -18.60 -12.28 13.79
N VAL A 165 -19.58 -11.40 13.53
CA VAL A 165 -19.44 -10.27 12.61
C VAL A 165 -19.84 -8.98 13.29
N GLU A 166 -19.04 -7.94 13.10
CA GLU A 166 -19.38 -6.59 13.55
C GLU A 166 -20.50 -5.97 12.69
N PRO A 167 -21.49 -5.30 13.30
CA PRO A 167 -22.60 -4.70 12.56
C PRO A 167 -22.16 -3.73 11.45
N ALA A 168 -21.14 -2.90 11.70
CA ALA A 168 -20.63 -1.94 10.73
C ALA A 168 -20.10 -2.63 9.46
N ALA A 169 -19.32 -3.70 9.61
CA ALA A 169 -18.82 -4.50 8.50
C ALA A 169 -19.94 -5.17 7.71
N PHE A 170 -20.95 -5.71 8.41
CA PHE A 170 -22.12 -6.30 7.74
C PHE A 170 -22.93 -5.27 6.97
N LEU A 171 -23.10 -4.07 7.52
CA LEU A 171 -23.75 -2.95 6.82
C LEU A 171 -22.96 -2.51 5.60
N ALA A 172 -21.62 -2.46 5.65
CA ALA A 172 -20.79 -2.17 4.48
C ALA A 172 -20.97 -3.22 3.37
N LEU A 173 -21.01 -4.51 3.75
CA LEU A 173 -21.31 -5.61 2.83
C LEU A 173 -22.70 -5.47 2.20
N LEU A 174 -23.72 -5.19 3.01
CA LEU A 174 -25.08 -5.00 2.51
C LEU A 174 -25.15 -3.79 1.58
N ARG A 175 -24.56 -2.65 1.94
CA ARG A 175 -24.55 -1.44 1.11
C ARG A 175 -23.97 -1.75 -0.28
N TYR A 176 -22.86 -2.49 -0.33
CA TYR A 176 -22.28 -2.96 -1.58
C TYR A 176 -23.26 -3.84 -2.38
N MET A 177 -23.90 -4.84 -1.76
CA MET A 177 -24.84 -5.73 -2.48
C MET A 177 -26.10 -5.02 -3.01
N TYR A 178 -26.54 -3.94 -2.37
CA TYR A 178 -27.73 -3.20 -2.83
C TYR A 178 -27.39 -2.23 -3.96
N CYS A 179 -26.26 -1.53 -3.90
CA CYS A 179 -25.99 -0.42 -4.80
C CYS A 179 -24.53 -0.30 -5.28
N ASP A 180 -23.70 -1.34 -5.18
CA ASP A 180 -22.28 -1.33 -5.58
C ASP A 180 -21.47 -0.18 -4.96
N GLU A 181 -21.92 0.38 -3.84
CA GLU A 181 -21.22 1.46 -3.15
C GLU A 181 -20.25 0.87 -2.13
N VAL A 182 -18.96 1.15 -2.32
CA VAL A 182 -17.88 0.75 -1.43
C VAL A 182 -17.54 1.91 -0.51
N GLN A 183 -17.86 1.77 0.77
CA GLN A 183 -17.46 2.69 1.82
C GLN A 183 -16.59 1.92 2.82
N LEU A 184 -15.30 2.25 2.84
CA LEU A 184 -14.32 1.59 3.69
C LEU A 184 -13.71 2.61 4.65
N GLU A 185 -13.59 2.21 5.91
CA GLU A 185 -12.99 3.00 6.97
C GLU A 185 -11.81 2.22 7.56
N ALA A 186 -10.81 2.94 8.09
CA ALA A 186 -9.55 2.33 8.52
C ALA A 186 -9.72 1.32 9.68
N ASP A 187 -10.70 1.55 10.55
CA ASP A 187 -11.07 0.71 11.68
C ASP A 187 -11.90 -0.52 11.28
N THR A 188 -12.79 -0.38 10.28
CA THR A 188 -13.72 -1.45 9.88
C THR A 188 -13.29 -2.25 8.65
N VAL A 189 -12.25 -1.83 7.91
CA VAL A 189 -11.88 -2.47 6.63
C VAL A 189 -11.49 -3.95 6.77
N LEU A 190 -10.85 -4.35 7.86
CA LEU A 190 -10.47 -5.76 8.09
C LEU A 190 -11.69 -6.62 8.41
N ALA A 191 -12.61 -6.10 9.23
CA ALA A 191 -13.89 -6.75 9.48
C ALA A 191 -14.74 -6.81 8.21
N THR A 192 -14.67 -5.80 7.35
CA THR A 192 -15.33 -5.76 6.04
C THR A 192 -14.74 -6.80 5.08
N LEU A 193 -13.40 -6.94 5.06
CA LEU A 193 -12.71 -7.99 4.30
C LEU A 193 -13.12 -9.38 4.77
N TYR A 194 -13.21 -9.58 6.10
CA TYR A 194 -13.68 -10.83 6.69
C TYR A 194 -15.07 -11.21 6.17
N VAL A 195 -16.06 -10.31 6.25
CA VAL A 195 -17.43 -10.61 5.80
C VAL A 195 -17.51 -10.77 4.28
N ALA A 196 -16.75 -9.98 3.51
CA ALA A 196 -16.71 -10.10 2.06
C ALA A 196 -16.19 -11.48 1.63
N LYS A 197 -15.17 -12.01 2.32
CA LYS A 197 -14.69 -13.38 2.10
C LYS A 197 -15.69 -14.43 2.59
N LYS A 198 -16.24 -14.27 3.81
CA LYS A 198 -17.22 -15.19 4.40
C LYS A 198 -18.44 -15.39 3.51
N TYR A 199 -18.92 -14.32 2.88
CA TYR A 199 -20.08 -14.36 1.98
C TYR A 199 -19.72 -14.41 0.49
N ILE A 200 -18.44 -14.60 0.14
CA ILE A 200 -17.96 -14.74 -1.24
C ILE A 200 -18.44 -13.57 -2.12
N VAL A 201 -18.02 -12.35 -1.76
CA VAL A 201 -18.24 -11.11 -2.51
C VAL A 201 -16.87 -10.59 -2.97
N PRO A 202 -16.30 -11.13 -4.08
CA PRO A 202 -14.88 -10.97 -4.42
C PRO A 202 -14.49 -9.53 -4.77
N HIS A 203 -15.41 -8.76 -5.34
CA HIS A 203 -15.16 -7.37 -5.72
C HIS A 203 -15.01 -6.45 -4.50
N LEU A 204 -15.86 -6.65 -3.48
CA LEU A 204 -15.72 -5.95 -2.20
C LEU A 204 -14.43 -6.39 -1.50
N ALA A 205 -14.14 -7.69 -1.45
CA ALA A 205 -12.89 -8.20 -0.85
C ALA A 205 -11.65 -7.57 -1.51
N ARG A 206 -11.62 -7.49 -2.85
CA ARG A 206 -10.53 -6.83 -3.59
C ARG A 206 -10.43 -5.34 -3.27
N ALA A 207 -11.56 -4.64 -3.15
CA ALA A 207 -11.55 -3.24 -2.75
C ALA A 207 -10.98 -3.03 -1.34
N CYS A 208 -11.30 -3.94 -0.40
CA CYS A 208 -10.71 -3.93 0.94
C CYS A 208 -9.19 -4.17 0.91
N VAL A 209 -8.72 -5.16 0.14
CA VAL A 209 -7.28 -5.43 -0.01
C VAL A 209 -6.56 -4.23 -0.61
N ASN A 210 -7.08 -3.64 -1.69
CA ASN A 210 -6.48 -2.45 -2.30
C ASN A 210 -6.39 -1.26 -1.32
N TYR A 211 -7.42 -1.06 -0.50
CA TYR A 211 -7.42 -0.04 0.54
C TYR A 211 -6.32 -0.30 1.58
N LEU A 212 -6.18 -1.56 2.01
CA LEU A 212 -5.14 -1.99 2.96
C LEU A 212 -3.73 -1.82 2.37
N GLU A 213 -3.52 -2.15 1.10
CA GLU A 213 -2.23 -1.96 0.41
C GLU A 213 -1.85 -0.49 0.23
N THR A 214 -2.83 0.37 -0.03
CA THR A 214 -2.63 1.81 -0.20
C THR A 214 -2.37 2.52 1.12
N SER A 215 -2.95 2.02 2.21
CA SER A 215 -2.77 2.55 3.57
C SER A 215 -1.64 1.87 4.34
N LEU A 216 -0.91 0.93 3.71
CA LEU A 216 0.19 0.22 4.32
C LEU A 216 1.39 1.14 4.54
N THR A 217 1.83 1.20 5.80
CA THR A 217 3.00 1.97 6.25
C THR A 217 3.77 1.15 7.29
N ALA A 218 5.00 1.53 7.61
CA ALA A 218 5.75 0.88 8.69
C ALA A 218 4.97 0.82 10.01
N LYS A 219 4.12 1.82 10.30
CA LYS A 219 3.37 1.91 11.56
C LYS A 219 2.32 0.82 11.74
N ASN A 220 1.65 0.40 10.68
CA ASN A 220 0.59 -0.61 10.72
C ASN A 220 1.01 -1.96 10.11
N ALA A 221 2.17 -2.06 9.46
CA ALA A 221 2.58 -3.27 8.75
C ALA A 221 2.64 -4.53 9.63
N CYS A 222 3.16 -4.43 10.86
CA CYS A 222 3.25 -5.58 11.78
C CYS A 222 1.87 -6.13 12.18
N LEU A 223 0.92 -5.24 12.48
CA LEU A 223 -0.45 -5.61 12.82
C LEU A 223 -1.20 -6.16 11.60
N LEU A 224 -1.05 -5.51 10.44
CA LEU A 224 -1.66 -5.99 9.21
C LEU A 224 -1.10 -7.37 8.81
N LEU A 225 0.18 -7.61 9.04
CA LEU A 225 0.80 -8.91 8.82
C LEU A 225 0.22 -10.00 9.72
N SER A 226 0.01 -9.73 11.01
CA SER A 226 -0.59 -10.72 11.92
C SER A 226 -2.01 -11.09 11.48
N GLN A 227 -2.77 -10.10 11.00
CA GLN A 227 -4.14 -10.26 10.55
C GLN A 227 -4.27 -10.86 9.14
N SER A 228 -3.37 -10.53 8.20
CA SER A 228 -3.40 -11.02 6.82
C SER A 228 -3.26 -12.55 6.70
N ARG A 229 -2.61 -13.20 7.68
CA ARG A 229 -2.59 -14.67 7.80
C ARG A 229 -3.98 -15.29 7.90
N LEU A 230 -4.94 -14.58 8.52
CA LEU A 230 -6.32 -15.04 8.67
C LEU A 230 -7.10 -14.94 7.36
N PHE A 231 -6.66 -14.08 6.44
CA PHE A 231 -7.38 -13.80 5.19
C PHE A 231 -6.82 -14.55 3.99
N GLU A 232 -5.71 -15.28 4.14
CA GLU A 232 -5.04 -16.01 3.05
C GLU A 232 -4.72 -15.08 1.86
N GLU A 233 -4.22 -13.87 2.15
CA GLU A 233 -3.80 -12.88 1.14
C GLU A 233 -2.25 -12.84 1.04
N PRO A 234 -1.63 -13.72 0.23
CA PRO A 234 -0.17 -13.84 0.19
C PRO A 234 0.51 -12.58 -0.35
N ASP A 235 -0.12 -11.89 -1.31
CA ASP A 235 0.42 -10.66 -1.90
C ASP A 235 0.46 -9.54 -0.84
N LEU A 236 -0.63 -9.36 -0.09
CA LEU A 236 -0.68 -8.39 1.02
C LEU A 236 0.35 -8.72 2.11
N MET A 237 0.52 -10.00 2.44
CA MET A 237 1.56 -10.45 3.38
C MET A 237 2.96 -10.08 2.87
N GLN A 238 3.24 -10.33 1.60
CA GLN A 238 4.51 -9.99 0.98
C GLN A 238 4.76 -8.47 1.01
N ARG A 239 3.75 -7.65 0.72
CA ARG A 239 3.84 -6.19 0.85
C ARG A 239 4.15 -5.75 2.27
N CYS A 240 3.51 -6.37 3.28
CA CYS A 240 3.82 -6.09 4.68
C CYS A 240 5.28 -6.38 4.99
N TRP A 241 5.81 -7.51 4.50
CA TRP A 241 7.21 -7.87 4.69
C TRP A 241 8.18 -6.92 4.01
N GLU A 242 7.91 -6.47 2.78
CA GLU A 242 8.72 -5.47 2.08
C GLU A 242 8.88 -4.19 2.92
N VAL A 243 7.77 -3.70 3.50
CA VAL A 243 7.76 -2.50 4.35
C VAL A 243 8.46 -2.75 5.68
N ILE A 244 8.19 -3.88 6.35
CA ILE A 244 8.84 -4.25 7.62
C ILE A 244 10.34 -4.38 7.44
N ASP A 245 10.81 -5.01 6.37
CA ASP A 245 12.25 -5.20 6.15
C ASP A 245 12.94 -3.88 5.82
N ALA A 246 12.35 -3.04 4.96
CA ALA A 246 12.95 -1.79 4.53
C ALA A 246 12.93 -0.72 5.62
N GLN A 247 11.85 -0.64 6.40
CA GLN A 247 11.62 0.37 7.43
C GLN A 247 11.52 -0.26 8.82
N ALA A 248 12.37 -1.25 9.09
CA ALA A 248 12.33 -2.10 10.29
C ALA A 248 12.31 -1.31 11.59
N GLU A 249 13.17 -0.31 11.75
CA GLU A 249 13.20 0.48 12.99
C GLU A 249 11.87 1.20 13.26
N MET A 250 11.25 1.78 12.23
CA MET A 250 9.95 2.43 12.35
C MET A 250 8.82 1.43 12.66
N ALA A 251 8.87 0.25 12.03
CA ALA A 251 7.88 -0.79 12.22
C ALA A 251 7.94 -1.45 13.59
N LEU A 252 9.15 -1.70 14.10
CA LEU A 252 9.39 -2.27 15.42
C LEU A 252 9.08 -1.27 16.55
N ARG A 253 9.20 0.03 16.29
CA ARG A 253 8.85 1.07 17.25
C ARG A 253 7.37 1.45 17.27
N SER A 254 6.58 0.99 16.31
CA SER A 254 5.17 1.38 16.22
C SER A 254 4.34 0.89 17.42
N ASP A 255 3.22 1.55 17.68
CA ASP A 255 2.29 1.12 18.73
C ASP A 255 1.62 -0.20 18.35
N GLY A 256 1.34 -0.41 17.05
CA GLY A 256 0.77 -1.68 16.57
C GLY A 256 1.69 -2.90 16.70
N PHE A 257 2.99 -2.71 16.94
CA PHE A 257 3.92 -3.83 17.13
C PHE A 257 3.61 -4.64 18.40
N VAL A 258 3.19 -4.00 19.49
CA VAL A 258 2.95 -4.72 20.75
C VAL A 258 1.67 -5.56 20.73
N ASP A 259 0.81 -5.34 19.74
CA ASP A 259 -0.48 -6.02 19.57
C ASP A 259 -0.39 -7.29 18.71
N ILE A 260 0.79 -7.62 18.17
CA ILE A 260 0.98 -8.84 17.38
C ILE A 260 1.01 -10.09 18.28
N ASP A 261 0.63 -11.23 17.72
CA ASP A 261 0.75 -12.52 18.39
C ASP A 261 2.21 -13.04 18.44
N ILE A 262 2.48 -13.99 19.33
CA ILE A 262 3.83 -14.56 19.53
C ILE A 262 4.41 -15.18 18.25
N HIS A 263 3.59 -15.80 17.40
CA HIS A 263 4.10 -16.40 16.16
C HIS A 263 4.49 -15.33 15.15
N THR A 264 3.79 -14.21 15.11
CA THR A 264 4.19 -13.05 14.32
C THR A 264 5.47 -12.43 14.87
N LEU A 265 5.61 -12.29 16.18
CA LEU A 265 6.86 -11.86 16.81
C LEU A 265 8.03 -12.76 16.42
N GLU A 266 7.91 -14.09 16.59
CA GLU A 266 8.95 -15.05 16.20
C GLU A 266 9.30 -14.95 14.71
N SER A 267 8.28 -14.77 13.87
CA SER A 267 8.46 -14.59 12.41
C SER A 267 9.22 -13.32 12.08
N VAL A 268 9.06 -12.23 12.85
CA VAL A 268 9.82 -10.99 12.68
C VAL A 268 11.24 -11.17 13.21
N LEU A 269 11.41 -11.64 14.45
CA LEU A 269 12.73 -11.77 15.09
C LEU A 269 13.67 -12.76 14.39
N SER A 270 13.14 -13.73 13.65
CA SER A 270 13.94 -14.70 12.89
C SER A 270 14.45 -14.17 11.53
N ARG A 271 13.99 -13.02 11.04
CA ARG A 271 14.29 -12.56 9.68
C ARG A 271 15.72 -12.09 9.49
N GLU A 272 16.38 -12.58 8.43
CA GLU A 272 17.69 -12.11 8.01
C GLU A 272 17.65 -10.73 7.34
N THR A 273 16.53 -10.37 6.71
CA THR A 273 16.37 -9.18 5.87
C THR A 273 15.99 -7.92 6.63
N LEU A 274 15.71 -8.01 7.94
CA LEU A 274 15.37 -6.84 8.76
C LEU A 274 16.50 -5.82 8.76
N ASN A 275 16.25 -4.64 8.18
CA ASN A 275 17.21 -3.56 8.07
C ASN A 275 17.21 -2.67 9.33
N CYS A 276 17.60 -3.22 10.48
CA CYS A 276 17.77 -2.46 11.71
C CYS A 276 18.87 -3.01 12.61
N LYS A 277 19.38 -2.15 13.51
CA LYS A 277 20.34 -2.56 14.54
C LYS A 277 19.67 -3.48 15.56
N GLU A 278 20.45 -4.43 16.09
CA GLU A 278 19.92 -5.43 17.03
C GLU A 278 19.42 -4.82 18.35
N ILE A 279 19.98 -3.68 18.78
CA ILE A 279 19.48 -2.95 19.96
C ILE A 279 18.00 -2.57 19.83
N HIS A 280 17.55 -2.15 18.64
CA HIS A 280 16.15 -1.78 18.43
C HIS A 280 15.23 -3.01 18.39
N ILE A 281 15.76 -4.16 17.95
CA ILE A 281 15.04 -5.44 18.00
C ILE A 281 14.83 -5.88 19.45
N TRP A 282 15.88 -5.75 20.28
CA TRP A 282 15.80 -6.03 21.70
C TRP A 282 14.78 -5.14 22.41
N ASP A 283 14.83 -3.82 22.18
CA ASP A 283 13.89 -2.88 22.79
C ASP A 283 12.44 -3.17 22.39
N ALA A 284 12.22 -3.53 21.12
CA ALA A 284 10.90 -3.91 20.61
C ALA A 284 10.39 -5.22 21.25
N ALA A 285 11.24 -6.24 21.37
CA ALA A 285 10.89 -7.49 22.06
C ALA A 285 10.54 -7.24 23.54
N LEU A 286 11.26 -6.34 24.21
CA LEU A 286 10.99 -5.98 25.61
C LEU A 286 9.65 -5.25 25.77
N ARG A 287 9.35 -4.31 24.86
CA ARG A 287 8.05 -3.63 24.82
C ARG A 287 6.91 -4.62 24.59
N TRP A 288 7.08 -5.53 23.64
CA TRP A 288 6.10 -6.59 23.37
C TRP A 288 5.90 -7.49 24.60
N ALA A 289 6.99 -7.93 25.25
CA ALA A 289 6.93 -8.77 26.44
C ALA A 289 6.22 -8.08 27.61
N THR A 290 6.44 -6.78 27.77
CA THR A 290 5.76 -5.95 28.78
C THR A 290 4.27 -5.90 28.51
N ALA A 291 3.87 -5.63 27.27
CA ALA A 291 2.47 -5.60 26.87
C ALA A 291 1.80 -6.97 27.03
N GLU A 292 2.51 -8.06 26.69
CA GLU A 292 1.99 -9.42 26.86
C GLU A 292 1.81 -9.79 28.34
N CYS A 293 2.73 -9.40 29.23
CA CYS A 293 2.53 -9.55 30.67
C CYS A 293 1.24 -8.85 31.12
N ILE A 294 1.03 -7.60 30.71
CA ILE A 294 -0.18 -6.83 31.07
C ILE A 294 -1.43 -7.53 30.51
N ARG A 295 -1.39 -8.02 29.27
CA ARG A 295 -2.49 -8.75 28.62
C ARG A 295 -2.86 -10.04 29.33
N GLN A 296 -1.87 -10.71 29.93
CA GLN A 296 -2.05 -11.90 30.77
C GLN A 296 -2.35 -11.56 32.23
N GLU A 297 -2.59 -10.30 32.58
CA GLU A 297 -2.82 -9.82 33.95
C GLU A 297 -1.66 -10.15 34.91
N LEU A 298 -0.42 -10.12 34.40
CA LEU A 298 0.81 -10.35 35.15
C LEU A 298 1.60 -9.05 35.33
N GLU A 299 2.23 -8.90 36.50
CA GLU A 299 3.22 -7.84 36.73
C GLU A 299 4.39 -7.97 35.74
N PRO A 300 4.83 -6.88 35.09
CA PRO A 300 5.90 -6.89 34.08
C PRO A 300 7.30 -6.99 34.73
N SER A 301 7.51 -8.05 35.53
CA SER A 301 8.82 -8.42 36.07
C SER A 301 9.70 -9.07 35.00
N SER A 302 11.02 -9.00 35.18
CA SER A 302 11.99 -9.61 34.24
C SER A 302 11.76 -11.12 34.06
N ALA A 303 11.36 -11.82 35.13
CA ALA A 303 11.04 -13.25 35.07
C ALA A 303 9.79 -13.54 34.23
N ASN A 304 8.75 -12.71 34.35
CA ASN A 304 7.54 -12.85 33.55
C ASN A 304 7.79 -12.46 32.10
N GLN A 305 8.50 -11.36 31.82
CA GLN A 305 8.88 -10.95 30.48
C GLN A 305 9.71 -12.04 29.77
N ARG A 306 10.69 -12.65 30.46
CA ARG A 306 11.45 -13.78 29.93
C ARG A 306 10.54 -14.96 29.59
N ARG A 307 9.58 -15.28 30.48
CA ARG A 307 8.61 -16.37 30.26
C ARG A 307 7.72 -16.08 29.04
N SER A 308 7.22 -14.86 28.91
CA SER A 308 6.38 -14.43 27.79
C SER A 308 7.12 -14.48 26.45
N LEU A 309 8.41 -14.09 26.43
CA LEU A 309 9.25 -14.18 25.24
C LEU A 309 9.57 -15.64 24.86
N GLY A 310 9.76 -16.53 25.84
CA GLY A 310 9.98 -17.95 25.58
C GLY A 310 11.12 -18.21 24.59
N SER A 311 10.83 -18.96 23.51
CA SER A 311 11.76 -19.25 22.41
C SER A 311 12.19 -18.00 21.63
N ALA A 312 11.31 -16.99 21.54
CA ALA A 312 11.56 -15.78 20.76
C ALA A 312 12.77 -14.99 21.25
N LEU A 313 13.09 -15.07 22.56
CA LEU A 313 14.27 -14.46 23.16
C LEU A 313 15.57 -14.89 22.45
N TYR A 314 15.69 -16.17 22.09
CA TYR A 314 16.90 -16.73 21.49
C TYR A 314 17.00 -16.49 19.98
N LEU A 315 16.01 -15.82 19.38
CA LEU A 315 16.08 -15.32 18.00
C LEU A 315 16.82 -13.97 17.91
N ILE A 316 17.00 -13.29 19.04
CA ILE A 316 17.71 -12.01 19.13
C ILE A 316 19.22 -12.25 19.15
N ARG A 317 19.95 -11.50 18.33
CA ARG A 317 21.39 -11.67 18.09
C ARG A 317 22.22 -10.79 19.02
N LEU A 318 22.04 -10.93 20.34
CA LEU A 318 22.73 -10.12 21.36
C LEU A 318 24.24 -9.90 21.10
N PRO A 319 25.02 -10.91 20.66
CA PRO A 319 26.44 -10.74 20.37
C PRO A 319 26.76 -9.89 19.13
N ALA A 320 25.77 -9.59 18.30
CA ALA A 320 25.88 -8.71 17.14
C ALA A 320 25.63 -7.23 17.49
N MET A 321 25.23 -6.91 18.73
CA MET A 321 25.27 -5.54 19.26
C MET A 321 26.72 -5.11 19.49
N ASN A 322 26.95 -3.80 19.67
CA ASN A 322 28.23 -3.38 20.25
C ASN A 322 28.24 -3.60 21.78
N LEU A 323 29.43 -3.64 22.38
CA LEU A 323 29.59 -3.92 23.82
C LEU A 323 28.87 -2.89 24.70
N GLU A 324 28.88 -1.61 24.32
CA GLU A 324 28.24 -0.54 25.07
C GLU A 324 26.71 -0.68 25.05
N GLU A 325 26.13 -0.95 23.88
CA GLU A 325 24.71 -1.24 23.69
C GLU A 325 24.27 -2.42 24.57
N PHE A 326 25.02 -3.52 24.55
CA PHE A 326 24.71 -4.69 25.37
C PHE A 326 24.82 -4.39 26.87
N ALA A 327 25.91 -3.75 27.30
CA ALA A 327 26.21 -3.49 28.70
C ALA A 327 25.22 -2.49 29.33
N ASN A 328 24.71 -1.53 28.56
CA ASN A 328 23.79 -0.49 29.02
C ASN A 328 22.31 -0.82 28.75
N SER A 329 22.01 -1.91 28.04
CA SER A 329 20.63 -2.37 27.82
C SER A 329 20.45 -3.80 28.31
N ALA A 330 20.58 -4.81 27.42
CA ALA A 330 20.18 -6.19 27.70
C ALA A 330 20.77 -6.77 29.00
N ALA A 331 22.04 -6.47 29.32
CA ALA A 331 22.71 -6.95 30.53
C ALA A 331 22.09 -6.44 31.84
N GLN A 332 21.42 -5.28 31.83
CA GLN A 332 20.87 -4.62 33.04
C GLN A 332 19.41 -4.97 33.30
N THR A 333 18.70 -5.51 32.31
CA THR A 333 17.26 -5.80 32.41
C THR A 333 16.90 -6.92 33.39
N GLY A 334 17.86 -7.80 33.72
CA GLY A 334 17.61 -9.01 34.50
C GLY A 334 16.78 -10.08 33.79
N ILE A 335 16.51 -9.92 32.49
CA ILE A 335 15.83 -10.93 31.66
C ILE A 335 16.78 -12.07 31.30
N LEU A 336 18.04 -11.75 31.03
CA LEU A 336 19.09 -12.75 30.82
C LEU A 336 19.47 -13.39 32.15
N THR A 337 19.76 -14.68 32.12
CA THR A 337 20.34 -15.36 33.27
C THR A 337 21.77 -14.84 33.51
N GLN A 338 22.26 -14.98 34.74
CA GLN A 338 23.63 -14.55 35.07
C GLN A 338 24.68 -15.23 34.17
N GLN A 339 24.49 -16.52 33.87
CA GLN A 339 25.38 -17.27 32.98
C GLN A 339 25.34 -16.72 31.54
N GLU A 340 24.15 -16.49 30.99
CA GLU A 340 24.00 -15.89 29.65
C GLU A 340 24.67 -14.52 29.55
N THR A 341 24.47 -13.66 30.57
CA THR A 341 25.10 -12.33 30.61
C THR A 341 26.62 -12.43 30.64
N ILE A 342 27.18 -13.31 31.48
CA ILE A 342 28.63 -13.57 31.57
C ILE A 342 29.17 -14.08 30.22
N ASP A 343 28.49 -15.05 29.61
CA ASP A 343 28.95 -15.66 28.36
C ASP A 343 28.96 -14.66 27.21
N VAL A 344 27.96 -13.77 27.12
CA VAL A 344 27.95 -12.69 26.13
C VAL A 344 29.05 -11.65 26.42
N PHE A 345 29.32 -11.28 27.67
CA PHE A 345 30.47 -10.41 28.00
C PHE A 345 31.81 -11.05 27.62
N LEU A 346 31.98 -12.35 27.86
CA LEU A 346 33.16 -13.10 27.45
C LEU A 346 33.27 -13.16 25.92
N HIS A 347 32.15 -13.22 25.20
CA HIS A 347 32.16 -13.16 23.73
C HIS A 347 32.79 -11.87 23.18
N PHE A 348 32.57 -10.74 23.86
CA PHE A 348 33.14 -9.45 23.48
C PHE A 348 34.61 -9.27 23.89
N THR A 349 35.02 -9.87 25.01
CA THR A 349 36.29 -9.51 25.67
C THR A 349 37.34 -10.63 25.66
N ALA A 350 36.95 -11.89 25.59
CA ALA A 350 37.85 -13.03 25.73
C ALA A 350 38.45 -13.47 24.38
N SER A 351 39.72 -13.90 24.41
CA SER A 351 40.37 -14.53 23.25
C SER A 351 39.77 -15.89 22.89
N ASN A 352 39.36 -16.65 23.91
CA ASN A 352 38.67 -17.93 23.76
C ASN A 352 37.18 -17.71 24.01
N LYS A 353 36.39 -17.67 22.93
CA LYS A 353 34.96 -17.35 22.99
C LYS A 353 34.14 -18.56 23.48
N PRO A 354 33.17 -18.35 24.40
CA PRO A 354 32.25 -19.40 24.80
C PRO A 354 31.27 -19.73 23.66
N GLN A 355 30.64 -20.90 23.77
CA GLN A 355 29.49 -21.26 22.94
C GLN A 355 28.24 -20.56 23.49
N LEU A 356 27.51 -19.84 22.64
CA LEU A 356 26.34 -19.07 23.04
C LEU A 356 25.05 -19.75 22.57
N CYS A 357 23.98 -19.53 23.34
CA CYS A 357 22.61 -19.87 22.93
C CYS A 357 21.98 -18.81 22.01
N PHE A 358 22.70 -17.73 21.69
CA PHE A 358 22.26 -16.65 20.82
C PHE A 358 23.01 -16.68 19.48
N PRO A 359 22.37 -16.33 18.36
CA PRO A 359 23.05 -16.15 17.08
C PRO A 359 24.09 -15.03 17.16
N ILE A 360 25.29 -15.29 16.61
CA ILE A 360 26.43 -14.38 16.71
C ILE A 360 26.55 -13.45 15.49
N LYS A 361 26.12 -13.92 14.32
CA LYS A 361 26.29 -13.17 13.08
C LYS A 361 25.26 -12.04 12.98
N PRO A 362 25.66 -10.82 12.58
CA PRO A 362 24.70 -9.76 12.29
C PRO A 362 23.73 -10.20 11.20
N ARG A 363 22.54 -9.59 11.18
CA ARG A 363 21.54 -9.79 10.12
C ARG A 363 22.12 -9.39 8.77
N GLN A 364 21.78 -10.13 7.73
CA GLN A 364 22.24 -9.83 6.37
C GLN A 364 21.69 -8.48 5.87
N GLY A 365 20.48 -8.13 6.29
CA GLY A 365 19.76 -6.96 5.81
C GLY A 365 19.28 -7.12 4.37
N LEU A 366 18.79 -6.04 3.80
CA LEU A 366 18.35 -6.00 2.40
C LEU A 366 19.53 -5.78 1.46
N LYS A 367 19.53 -6.50 0.34
CA LYS A 367 20.49 -6.29 -0.75
C LYS A 367 20.13 -5.03 -1.51
N THR A 368 21.06 -4.07 -1.57
CA THR A 368 20.89 -2.85 -2.36
C THR A 368 20.99 -3.15 -3.86
N GLN A 369 20.17 -2.44 -4.62
CA GLN A 369 20.23 -2.37 -6.08
C GLN A 369 20.62 -0.93 -6.47
N VAL A 370 21.31 -0.78 -7.61
CA VAL A 370 21.83 0.50 -8.08
C VAL A 370 21.38 0.74 -9.51
N CYS A 371 20.66 1.85 -9.73
CA CYS A 371 20.22 2.29 -11.04
C CYS A 371 21.20 3.34 -11.59
N HIS A 372 22.02 2.94 -12.57
CA HIS A 372 22.97 3.82 -13.24
C HIS A 372 22.32 4.49 -14.46
N ARG A 373 22.13 5.81 -14.43
CA ARG A 373 21.42 6.49 -15.54
C ARG A 373 22.30 6.88 -16.74
N PHE A 374 23.62 6.68 -16.65
CA PHE A 374 24.58 7.10 -17.68
C PHE A 374 25.40 5.94 -18.21
N GLN A 375 25.70 5.97 -19.51
CA GLN A 375 26.56 4.98 -20.16
C GLN A 375 28.04 5.32 -20.01
N SER A 376 28.37 6.60 -19.87
CA SER A 376 29.75 7.06 -19.76
C SER A 376 29.89 8.23 -18.78
N CYS A 377 31.11 8.43 -18.28
CA CYS A 377 31.49 9.60 -17.50
C CYS A 377 32.53 10.41 -18.28
N ALA A 378 32.48 11.74 -18.12
CA ALA A 378 33.40 12.65 -18.79
C ALA A 378 34.13 13.55 -17.79
N TYR A 379 35.33 13.95 -18.21
CA TYR A 379 36.16 14.94 -17.54
C TYR A 379 36.85 15.78 -18.62
N ARG A 380 36.95 17.10 -18.42
CA ARG A 380 37.67 18.11 -19.25
C ARG A 380 36.93 18.83 -20.38
N SER A 381 35.96 18.25 -21.11
CA SER A 381 35.31 18.95 -22.25
C SER A 381 34.19 19.92 -21.83
N ASN A 382 33.43 19.57 -20.78
CA ASN A 382 32.50 20.46 -20.07
C ASN A 382 32.87 20.48 -18.59
N GLN A 383 32.99 21.66 -17.99
CA GLN A 383 33.45 21.80 -16.62
C GLN A 383 32.25 21.79 -15.66
N TRP A 384 31.99 20.67 -15.01
CA TRP A 384 31.03 20.62 -13.91
C TRP A 384 31.67 21.14 -12.62
N ARG A 385 30.91 21.93 -11.85
CA ARG A 385 31.40 22.58 -10.62
C ARG A 385 30.36 22.48 -9.51
N TYR A 386 30.84 22.36 -8.28
CA TYR A 386 30.02 22.33 -7.08
C TYR A 386 30.07 23.68 -6.37
N ARG A 387 29.13 24.56 -6.71
CA ARG A 387 29.06 25.95 -6.19
C ARG A 387 27.77 26.22 -5.42
N GLY A 388 27.25 25.21 -4.71
CA GLY A 388 25.98 25.29 -3.99
C GLY A 388 24.75 25.42 -4.89
N ARG A 389 24.88 25.14 -6.19
CA ARG A 389 23.73 25.05 -7.12
C ARG A 389 23.06 23.68 -7.00
N CYS A 390 21.78 23.63 -7.35
CA CYS A 390 20.99 22.42 -7.27
C CYS A 390 21.11 21.59 -8.56
N ASP A 391 21.54 20.36 -8.41
CA ASP A 391 21.42 19.29 -9.39
C ASP A 391 20.14 18.51 -9.09
N SER A 392 19.27 18.32 -10.08
CA SER A 392 17.97 17.71 -9.83
C SER A 392 17.46 16.93 -11.04
N ILE A 393 16.84 15.79 -10.79
CA ILE A 393 16.24 14.92 -11.80
C ILE A 393 14.92 14.36 -11.29
N GLN A 394 13.92 14.25 -12.15
CA GLN A 394 12.69 13.54 -11.84
C GLN A 394 12.77 12.10 -12.30
N PHE A 395 12.22 11.19 -11.50
CA PHE A 395 12.10 9.78 -11.85
C PHE A 395 10.74 9.21 -11.47
N SER A 396 10.31 8.19 -12.20
CA SER A 396 9.18 7.32 -11.86
C SER A 396 9.57 5.86 -12.05
N VAL A 397 8.85 4.96 -11.39
CA VAL A 397 9.09 3.51 -11.43
C VAL A 397 7.79 2.74 -11.63
N ASP A 398 7.87 1.58 -12.25
CA ASP A 398 6.71 0.70 -12.50
C ASP A 398 6.35 -0.20 -11.30
N LYS A 399 7.29 -0.36 -10.37
CA LYS A 399 7.14 -1.17 -9.16
C LYS A 399 7.53 -0.39 -7.92
N ARG A 400 6.87 -0.71 -6.80
CA ARG A 400 7.18 -0.14 -5.49
C ARG A 400 8.62 -0.48 -5.11
N ILE A 401 9.39 0.53 -4.74
CA ILE A 401 10.77 0.40 -4.23
C ILE A 401 10.96 1.28 -2.99
N PHE A 402 12.09 1.09 -2.31
CA PHE A 402 12.54 1.97 -1.24
C PHE A 402 13.87 2.61 -1.63
N VAL A 403 13.87 3.91 -1.90
CA VAL A 403 15.12 4.64 -2.19
C VAL A 403 15.88 4.87 -0.90
N VAL A 404 17.16 4.49 -0.89
CA VAL A 404 18.03 4.60 0.29
C VAL A 404 19.07 5.69 0.16
N GLY A 405 19.36 6.14 -1.06
CA GLY A 405 20.41 7.13 -1.28
C GLY A 405 20.71 7.38 -2.76
N PHE A 406 21.70 8.22 -2.99
CA PHE A 406 22.20 8.56 -4.31
C PHE A 406 23.69 8.27 -4.39
N GLY A 407 24.14 7.78 -5.55
CA GLY A 407 25.56 7.81 -5.91
C GLY A 407 25.85 9.07 -6.72
N LEU A 408 26.98 9.70 -6.41
CA LEU A 408 27.35 11.04 -6.86
C LEU A 408 28.79 11.05 -7.38
N TYR A 409 29.13 11.94 -8.32
CA TYR A 409 30.47 11.99 -8.89
C TYR A 409 31.44 12.84 -8.06
N GLY A 410 32.66 12.35 -7.88
CA GLY A 410 33.72 13.08 -7.19
C GLY A 410 34.45 14.12 -8.04
N SER A 411 35.53 14.65 -7.46
CA SER A 411 36.47 15.57 -8.10
C SER A 411 37.15 14.93 -9.30
N SER A 412 37.36 15.68 -10.37
CA SER A 412 38.16 15.29 -11.53
C SER A 412 39.60 15.81 -11.51
N SER A 413 39.96 16.59 -10.50
CA SER A 413 41.24 17.33 -10.42
C SER A 413 42.17 16.81 -9.34
N GLY A 414 41.75 15.84 -8.54
CA GLY A 414 42.48 15.28 -7.41
C GLY A 414 41.61 15.12 -6.18
N ALA A 415 42.21 14.73 -5.06
CA ALA A 415 41.48 14.52 -3.82
C ALA A 415 40.85 15.82 -3.27
N ALA A 416 39.59 15.77 -2.86
CA ALA A 416 38.86 16.93 -2.36
C ALA A 416 37.72 16.54 -1.41
N ASP A 417 37.45 17.40 -0.44
CA ASP A 417 36.29 17.32 0.43
C ASP A 417 35.14 18.18 -0.09
N TYR A 418 33.92 17.67 0.05
CA TYR A 418 32.72 18.35 -0.39
C TYR A 418 31.64 18.29 0.68
N ASN A 419 30.85 19.37 0.78
CA ASN A 419 29.59 19.36 1.51
C ASN A 419 28.49 18.94 0.54
N VAL A 420 27.61 18.04 0.97
CA VAL A 420 26.50 17.55 0.17
C VAL A 420 25.21 17.60 0.99
N ARG A 421 24.15 18.14 0.38
CA ARG A 421 22.77 18.00 0.85
C ARG A 421 21.97 17.26 -0.20
N ILE A 422 21.37 16.14 0.17
CA ILE A 422 20.46 15.38 -0.68
C ILE A 422 19.03 15.56 -0.19
N GLU A 423 18.08 15.63 -1.12
CA GLU A 423 16.64 15.72 -0.85
C GLU A 423 15.90 14.79 -1.82
N LEU A 424 14.89 14.10 -1.31
CA LEU A 424 13.92 13.39 -2.14
C LEU A 424 12.54 14.01 -1.94
N LYS A 425 11.89 14.41 -3.02
CA LYS A 425 10.64 15.17 -2.99
C LYS A 425 9.54 14.52 -3.81
N ARG A 426 8.28 14.81 -3.45
CA ARG A 426 7.10 14.50 -4.24
C ARG A 426 6.15 15.69 -4.20
N LEU A 427 5.71 16.15 -5.37
CA LEU A 427 4.80 17.31 -5.51
C LEU A 427 5.30 18.57 -4.75
N GLY A 428 6.61 18.80 -4.75
CA GLY A 428 7.25 19.94 -4.05
C GLY A 428 7.47 19.73 -2.55
N CYS A 429 6.91 18.69 -1.94
CA CYS A 429 7.12 18.36 -0.53
C CYS A 429 8.38 17.49 -0.36
N VAL A 430 9.27 17.87 0.56
CA VAL A 430 10.45 17.07 0.94
C VAL A 430 9.99 15.87 1.77
N LEU A 431 10.30 14.67 1.30
CA LEU A 431 10.01 13.41 1.99
C LEU A 431 11.13 13.02 2.94
N SER A 432 12.38 13.25 2.53
CA SER A 432 13.58 13.05 3.35
C SER A 432 14.71 13.92 2.84
N GLU A 433 15.62 14.28 3.74
CA GLU A 433 16.84 14.99 3.44
C GLU A 433 17.99 14.48 4.30
N ASN A 434 19.22 14.65 3.82
CA ASN A 434 20.42 14.44 4.62
C ASN A 434 21.50 15.44 4.18
N SER A 435 22.24 15.99 5.15
CA SER A 435 23.40 16.84 4.90
C SER A 435 24.65 16.20 5.50
N THR A 436 25.64 15.92 4.68
CA THR A 436 26.88 15.27 5.11
C THR A 436 28.09 15.80 4.35
N LYS A 437 29.27 15.27 4.68
CA LYS A 437 30.51 15.51 3.96
C LYS A 437 31.01 14.20 3.37
N PHE A 438 31.65 14.27 2.21
CA PHE A 438 32.35 13.12 1.66
C PHE A 438 33.71 13.54 1.10
N PHE A 439 34.62 12.57 1.10
CA PHE A 439 35.94 12.69 0.52
C PHE A 439 35.94 12.05 -0.87
N SER A 440 36.37 12.80 -1.87
CA SER A 440 36.69 12.27 -3.19
C SER A 440 38.18 12.02 -3.29
N ASP A 441 38.56 10.88 -3.85
CA ASP A 441 39.96 10.51 -4.12
C ASP A 441 40.48 11.01 -5.48
N GLY A 442 39.65 11.71 -6.26
CA GLY A 442 39.97 12.15 -7.62
C GLY A 442 39.69 11.11 -8.71
N SER A 443 39.15 9.94 -8.36
CA SER A 443 38.74 8.92 -9.33
C SER A 443 37.36 9.21 -9.91
N SER A 444 37.04 8.55 -11.03
CA SER A 444 35.72 8.61 -11.66
C SER A 444 34.66 7.78 -10.93
N SER A 445 35.01 7.15 -9.80
CA SER A 445 34.09 6.34 -9.01
C SER A 445 33.03 7.22 -8.36
N THR A 446 31.84 6.66 -8.20
CA THR A 446 30.75 7.32 -7.47
C THR A 446 30.94 7.14 -5.96
N PHE A 447 30.44 8.10 -5.19
CA PHE A 447 30.34 8.00 -3.75
C PHE A 447 28.88 7.98 -3.36
N HIS A 448 28.53 7.11 -2.41
CA HIS A 448 27.15 6.93 -1.98
C HIS A 448 26.84 7.84 -0.79
N VAL A 449 25.72 8.54 -0.89
CA VAL A 449 25.14 9.33 0.19
C VAL A 449 23.76 8.77 0.48
N TYR A 450 23.51 8.44 1.74
CA TYR A 450 22.30 7.76 2.17
C TYR A 450 21.35 8.69 2.93
N PHE A 451 20.06 8.42 2.84
CA PHE A 451 19.06 8.97 3.76
C PHE A 451 19.14 8.25 5.10
N GLU A 452 18.57 8.85 6.14
CA GLU A 452 18.49 8.22 7.47
C GLU A 452 17.61 6.97 7.43
N ASN A 453 16.49 7.03 6.70
CA ASN A 453 15.55 5.94 6.56
C ASN A 453 15.21 5.73 5.07
N PRO A 454 15.03 4.48 4.60
CA PRO A 454 14.57 4.21 3.24
C PRO A 454 13.19 4.83 2.98
N ILE A 455 13.03 5.46 1.81
CA ILE A 455 11.81 6.17 1.42
C ILE A 455 11.02 5.34 0.41
N GLN A 456 9.76 5.06 0.74
CA GLN A 456 8.83 4.33 -0.13
C GLN A 456 8.46 5.16 -1.37
N ILE A 457 8.64 4.55 -2.53
CA ILE A 457 8.29 5.10 -3.85
C ILE A 457 7.11 4.33 -4.40
N GLU A 458 6.00 5.04 -4.65
CA GLU A 458 4.83 4.43 -5.27
C GLU A 458 5.00 4.29 -6.79
N PRO A 459 4.50 3.21 -7.39
CA PRO A 459 4.47 3.03 -8.83
C PRO A 459 3.81 4.20 -9.57
N GLU A 460 4.27 4.48 -10.78
CA GLU A 460 3.67 5.45 -11.73
C GLU A 460 3.56 6.88 -11.20
N CYS A 461 4.29 7.19 -10.13
CA CYS A 461 4.36 8.51 -9.52
C CYS A 461 5.74 9.12 -9.78
N PHE A 462 5.80 10.41 -10.09
CA PHE A 462 7.07 11.12 -10.24
C PHE A 462 7.57 11.67 -8.91
N TYR A 463 8.85 11.43 -8.66
CA TYR A 463 9.62 11.92 -7.52
C TYR A 463 10.79 12.74 -8.03
N THR A 464 11.22 13.75 -7.26
CA THR A 464 12.37 14.60 -7.58
C THR A 464 13.54 14.24 -6.68
N ALA A 465 14.63 13.74 -7.25
CA ALA A 465 15.91 13.61 -6.58
C ALA A 465 16.69 14.92 -6.76
N SER A 466 17.06 15.56 -5.65
CA SER A 466 17.76 16.85 -5.66
C SER A 466 19.02 16.77 -4.79
N VAL A 467 20.09 17.39 -5.27
CA VAL A 467 21.39 17.40 -4.62
C VAL A 467 22.02 18.78 -4.73
N ILE A 468 22.51 19.29 -3.61
CA ILE A 468 23.29 20.52 -3.55
C ILE A 468 24.69 20.15 -3.09
N LEU A 469 25.67 20.38 -3.97
CA LEU A 469 27.09 20.12 -3.72
C LEU A 469 27.87 21.42 -3.66
N ASP A 470 28.78 21.51 -2.70
CA ASP A 470 29.66 22.66 -2.53
C ASP A 470 31.12 22.22 -2.30
N GLY A 471 32.03 22.71 -3.15
CA GLY A 471 33.48 22.53 -3.02
C GLY A 471 34.29 23.20 -4.13
N GLY A 472 35.61 23.19 -3.96
CA GLY A 472 36.53 24.00 -4.78
C GLY A 472 36.85 23.44 -6.17
N GLU A 473 36.79 22.12 -6.32
CA GLU A 473 37.33 21.42 -7.50
C GLU A 473 36.28 21.14 -8.58
N LEU A 474 36.74 21.01 -9.83
CA LEU A 474 35.94 20.46 -10.94
C LEU A 474 35.55 19.01 -10.63
N SER A 475 34.39 18.57 -11.10
CA SER A 475 33.93 17.19 -10.91
C SER A 475 33.76 16.43 -12.22
N TYR A 476 33.78 15.09 -12.09
CA TYR A 476 33.23 14.23 -13.14
C TYR A 476 31.73 14.47 -13.26
N PHE A 477 31.19 14.23 -14.45
CA PHE A 477 29.75 14.22 -14.69
C PHE A 477 29.44 13.15 -15.74
N GLY A 478 28.19 12.69 -15.75
CA GLY A 478 27.80 11.64 -16.68
C GLY A 478 27.29 12.19 -18.00
N GLN A 479 27.40 11.35 -19.02
CA GLN A 479 26.97 11.60 -20.39
C GLN A 479 26.18 10.40 -20.91
N GLU A 480 25.56 10.57 -22.08
CA GLU A 480 24.80 9.51 -22.75
C GLU A 480 23.71 8.96 -21.83
N GLY A 481 22.98 9.88 -21.20
CA GLY A 481 21.96 9.54 -20.22
C GLY A 481 20.71 8.94 -20.84
N MET A 482 20.15 7.96 -20.13
CA MET A 482 19.04 7.15 -20.57
C MET A 482 17.73 7.68 -19.97
N SER A 483 16.73 7.92 -20.83
CA SER A 483 15.38 8.34 -20.38
C SER A 483 14.59 7.19 -19.74
N GLU A 484 14.99 5.95 -20.01
CA GLU A 484 14.39 4.74 -19.49
C GLU A 484 15.48 3.69 -19.24
N ILE A 485 15.41 2.99 -18.12
CA ILE A 485 16.35 1.91 -17.78
C ILE A 485 15.66 0.86 -16.90
N THR A 486 15.90 -0.40 -17.22
CA THR A 486 15.45 -1.52 -16.39
C THR A 486 16.60 -2.03 -15.52
N VAL A 487 16.37 -2.11 -14.21
CA VAL A 487 17.31 -2.63 -13.22
C VAL A 487 16.65 -3.77 -12.47
N GLY A 488 17.15 -4.99 -12.70
CA GLY A 488 16.49 -6.20 -12.23
C GLY A 488 15.07 -6.27 -12.78
N ASN A 489 14.10 -6.24 -11.87
CA ASN A 489 12.68 -6.31 -12.17
C ASN A 489 11.97 -4.95 -12.19
N VAL A 490 12.68 -3.82 -12.09
CA VAL A 490 12.11 -2.47 -11.97
C VAL A 490 12.50 -1.62 -13.17
N ASN A 491 11.52 -0.97 -13.80
CA ASN A 491 11.72 0.02 -14.85
C ASN A 491 11.73 1.43 -14.28
N PHE A 492 12.75 2.21 -14.61
CA PHE A 492 12.90 3.61 -14.22
C PHE A 492 12.69 4.50 -15.44
N GLN A 493 11.85 5.53 -15.31
CA GLN A 493 11.68 6.58 -16.29
C GLN A 493 12.21 7.90 -15.74
N PHE A 494 13.03 8.62 -16.50
CA PHE A 494 13.64 9.89 -16.09
C PHE A 494 13.13 11.09 -16.90
N GLN A 495 12.95 12.22 -16.22
CA GLN A 495 12.57 13.50 -16.81
C GLN A 495 13.37 14.64 -16.19
N CYS A 496 13.55 15.73 -16.95
CA CYS A 496 14.22 16.92 -16.45
C CYS A 496 13.42 17.55 -15.31
N SER A 497 14.11 17.96 -14.24
CA SER A 497 13.51 18.71 -13.14
C SER A 497 13.62 20.21 -13.37
N SER A 498 12.53 20.94 -13.15
CA SER A 498 12.56 22.42 -13.15
C SER A 498 13.37 22.99 -11.98
N GLU A 499 13.70 22.18 -10.97
CA GLU A 499 14.54 22.58 -9.82
C GLU A 499 16.04 22.52 -10.15
N SER A 500 16.46 21.93 -11.27
CA SER A 500 17.88 21.88 -11.60
C SER A 500 18.40 23.22 -12.09
N THR A 501 19.34 23.78 -11.34
CA THR A 501 19.99 25.07 -11.62
C THR A 501 21.47 24.91 -12.00
N ASN A 502 22.01 23.69 -11.89
CA ASN A 502 23.39 23.36 -12.25
C ASN A 502 23.54 22.56 -13.55
N GLY A 503 22.43 22.30 -14.24
CA GLY A 503 22.42 21.72 -15.60
C GLY A 503 22.20 20.22 -15.67
N THR A 504 21.92 19.55 -14.54
CA THR A 504 21.53 18.13 -14.55
C THR A 504 20.23 17.95 -15.31
N GLY A 505 20.23 17.01 -16.24
CA GLY A 505 19.05 16.58 -16.97
C GLY A 505 19.14 15.12 -17.36
N VAL A 506 18.27 14.69 -18.27
CA VAL A 506 18.22 13.29 -18.73
C VAL A 506 19.50 12.89 -19.46
N GLN A 507 20.05 13.75 -20.32
CA GLN A 507 21.19 13.42 -21.19
C GLN A 507 22.57 13.50 -20.51
N GLY A 508 22.68 14.23 -19.40
CA GLY A 508 23.96 14.44 -18.71
C GLY A 508 23.83 15.17 -17.38
N GLY A 509 24.84 15.00 -16.52
CA GLY A 509 24.97 15.71 -15.24
C GLY A 509 25.27 14.87 -13.99
N GLN A 510 24.72 15.28 -12.85
CA GLN A 510 24.95 14.73 -11.50
C GLN A 510 23.76 13.92 -10.98
N ILE A 511 24.00 13.06 -9.97
CA ILE A 511 23.11 11.97 -9.47
C ILE A 511 23.23 10.64 -10.25
N PRO A 512 24.43 10.18 -10.69
CA PRO A 512 24.57 9.03 -11.62
C PRO A 512 23.83 7.78 -11.20
N GLU A 513 23.58 7.62 -9.90
CA GLU A 513 23.03 6.43 -9.31
C GLU A 513 21.85 6.74 -8.39
N LEU A 514 20.74 6.03 -8.58
CA LEU A 514 19.71 5.87 -7.55
C LEU A 514 19.92 4.53 -6.85
N ILE A 515 20.09 4.55 -5.53
CA ILE A 515 20.32 3.36 -4.71
C ILE A 515 19.00 3.00 -4.04
N PHE A 516 18.57 1.76 -4.16
CA PHE A 516 17.25 1.34 -3.67
C PHE A 516 17.20 -0.12 -3.19
N TYR A 517 16.18 -0.44 -2.41
CA TYR A 517 15.68 -1.79 -2.22
C TYR A 517 14.47 -2.00 -3.12
N GLY A 518 14.48 -3.04 -3.94
CA GLY A 518 13.38 -3.37 -4.85
C GLY A 518 13.02 -4.84 -4.76
N PRO A 519 12.01 -5.28 -5.55
CA PRO A 519 11.66 -6.68 -5.67
C PRO A 519 12.91 -7.53 -5.96
N PRO A 520 12.99 -8.75 -5.40
CA PRO A 520 14.10 -9.65 -5.70
C PRO A 520 14.19 -9.86 -7.22
N VAL A 521 15.42 -9.98 -7.69
CA VAL A 521 15.69 -10.41 -9.06
C VAL A 521 15.50 -11.92 -9.05
N ASP A 522 14.64 -12.44 -9.93
CA ASP A 522 14.52 -13.89 -10.10
C ASP A 522 15.87 -14.39 -10.64
N ASP A 523 16.60 -15.16 -9.83
CA ASP A 523 17.88 -15.79 -10.20
C ASP A 523 17.67 -16.96 -11.19
#